data_AF-A0A653R0P9-F1
#
_entry.id   AF-A0A653R0P9-F1
#
_cell.length_a   1.000
_cell.length_b   1.000
_cell.length_c   1.000
_cell.angle_alpha   90.00
_cell.angle_beta   90.00
_cell.angle_gamma   90.00
#
_symmetry.space_group_name_H-M   'P 1'
#
loop_
_entity.id
_entity.type
_entity.pdbx_description
1 polymer ?
#
loop_
_entity_poly.entity_id
_entity_poly.type
_entity_poly.pdbx_seq_one_letter_code
_entity_poly.pdbx_strand_id
1 'polypeptide(L)' 'MMQGHVEGGASDPVPPRRYRVVPRAGGWAVAVNKATTRPLPDRASAERLAARLQAEADRLNRDQHRRPQ' A
#
# COMPACT_ATOMS: atom_id res chain seq x y z
N MET A 1 -18.20 -33.25 -6.19
CA MET A 1 -17.15 -32.95 -5.20
C MET A 1 -15.95 -32.35 -5.95
N MET A 2 -15.90 -31.04 -6.15
CA MET A 2 -14.70 -30.37 -6.70
C MET A 2 -14.06 -29.57 -5.58
N GLN A 3 -12.94 -30.08 -5.05
CA GLN A 3 -12.05 -29.30 -4.19
C GLN A 3 -11.03 -28.62 -5.09
N GLY A 4 -11.24 -27.33 -5.35
CA GLY A 4 -10.24 -26.47 -5.98
C GLY A 4 -9.17 -26.12 -4.95
N HIS A 5 -8.02 -26.80 -5.04
CA HIS A 5 -6.80 -26.43 -4.34
C HIS A 5 -6.34 -25.07 -4.88
N VAL A 6 -6.63 -23.98 -4.16
CA VAL A 6 -5.94 -22.71 -4.39
C VAL A 6 -4.56 -22.89 -3.79
N GLU A 7 -3.58 -23.10 -4.67
CA GLU A 7 -2.17 -23.01 -4.36
C GLU A 7 -1.94 -21.81 -3.46
N GLY A 8 -1.35 -22.07 -2.29
CA GLY A 8 -0.74 -21.05 -1.46
C GLY A 8 0.34 -20.37 -2.29
N GLY A 9 -0.04 -19.29 -2.98
CA GLY A 9 0.91 -18.41 -3.62
C GLY A 9 1.85 -17.91 -2.54
N ALA A 10 3.09 -18.41 -2.56
CA ALA A 10 4.18 -17.86 -1.81
C ALA A 10 4.07 -16.34 -1.94
N SER A 11 3.89 -15.67 -0.80
CA SER A 11 3.85 -14.23 -0.76
C SER A 11 5.26 -13.78 -1.13
N ASP A 12 5.50 -13.57 -2.43
CA ASP A 12 6.71 -12.89 -2.88
C ASP A 12 6.84 -11.66 -1.99
N PRO A 13 8.00 -11.43 -1.35
CA PRO A 13 8.20 -10.29 -0.49
C PRO A 13 7.94 -9.05 -1.34
N VAL A 14 6.73 -8.50 -1.22
CA VAL A 14 6.31 -7.35 -2.01
C VAL A 14 7.33 -6.28 -1.67
N PRO A 15 8.09 -5.76 -2.65
CA PRO A 15 9.11 -4.77 -2.38
C PRO A 15 8.47 -3.64 -1.57
N PRO A 16 9.19 -3.05 -0.60
CA PRO A 16 8.61 -2.14 0.37
C PRO A 16 7.78 -1.09 -0.36
N ARG A 17 6.46 -1.17 -0.17
CA ARG A 17 5.47 -0.32 -0.84
C ARG A 17 5.75 1.12 -0.39
N ARG A 18 6.57 1.83 -1.14
CA ARG A 18 6.93 3.22 -0.83
C ARG A 18 5.82 4.12 -1.34
N TYR A 19 5.01 4.61 -0.41
CA TYR A 19 4.04 5.65 -0.67
C TYR A 19 4.79 6.95 -0.98
N ARG A 20 4.52 7.56 -2.14
CA ARG A 20 5.17 8.79 -2.57
C ARG A 20 4.14 9.87 -2.86
N VAL A 21 4.42 11.09 -2.46
CA VAL A 21 3.60 12.24 -2.83
C VAL A 21 4.02 12.70 -4.22
N VAL A 22 3.05 12.81 -5.13
CA VAL A 22 3.24 13.25 -6.51
C VAL A 22 2.31 14.42 -6.83
N PRO A 23 2.77 15.42 -7.60
CA PRO A 23 1.90 16.48 -8.09
C PRO A 23 0.91 15.93 -9.12
N ARG A 24 -0.32 16.46 -9.13
CA ARG A 24 -1.38 16.09 -10.08
C ARG A 24 -2.26 17.28 -10.42
N ALA A 25 -3.01 17.18 -11.51
CA ALA A 25 -4.02 18.18 -11.84
C ALA A 25 -5.01 18.32 -10.67
N GLY A 26 -5.03 19.50 -10.03
CA GLY A 26 -5.85 19.79 -8.86
C GLY A 26 -5.20 19.56 -7.49
N GLY A 27 -3.89 19.29 -7.42
CA GLY A 27 -3.14 19.29 -6.15
C GLY A 27 -2.11 18.18 -6.02
N TRP A 28 -2.12 17.50 -4.88
CA TRP A 28 -1.13 16.49 -4.47
C TRP A 28 -1.79 15.14 -4.22
N ALA A 29 -1.25 14.06 -4.79
CA ALA A 29 -1.78 12.72 -4.60
C ALA A 29 -0.70 11.80 -4.03
N VAL A 30 -1.11 10.74 -3.34
CA VAL A 30 -0.20 9.68 -2.91
C VAL A 30 -0.23 8.57 -3.95
N ALA A 31 0.95 8.21 -4.46
CA ALA A 31 1.16 7.15 -5.43
C ALA A 31 1.83 5.93 -4.78
N VAL A 32 1.37 4.74 -5.13
CA VAL A 32 1.98 3.45 -4.74
C VAL A 32 1.72 2.44 -5.85
N ASN A 33 2.75 1.73 -6.32
CA ASN A 33 2.62 0.65 -7.33
C ASN A 33 1.70 0.99 -8.51
N LYS A 34 1.87 2.18 -9.11
CA LYS A 34 1.04 2.71 -10.22
C LYS A 34 -0.41 3.07 -9.86
N ALA A 35 -0.86 2.79 -8.64
CA ALA A 35 -2.09 3.33 -8.08
C ALA A 35 -1.87 4.71 -7.46
N THR A 36 -2.93 5.51 -7.44
CA THR A 36 -2.89 6.89 -6.96
C THR A 36 -4.18 7.21 -6.20
N THR A 37 -4.06 7.89 -5.06
CA THR A 37 -5.22 8.39 -4.32
C THR A 37 -5.89 9.56 -5.03
N ARG A 38 -7.05 9.97 -4.52
CA ARG A 38 -7.66 11.26 -4.89
C ARG A 38 -6.69 12.41 -4.58
N PRO A 39 -6.65 13.45 -5.43
CA PRO A 39 -5.83 14.62 -5.18
C PRO A 39 -6.35 15.39 -3.96
N LEU A 40 -5.41 15.80 -3.12
CA LEU A 40 -5.59 16.69 -1.98
C LEU A 40 -5.11 18.08 -2.35
N PRO A 41 -5.73 19.16 -1.84
CA PRO A 41 -5.31 20.52 -2.15
C PRO A 41 -3.89 20.82 -1.63
N ASP A 42 -3.51 20.25 -0.48
CA ASP A 42 -2.26 20.56 0.21
C ASP A 42 -1.25 19.41 0.17
N ARG A 43 0.02 19.77 -0.06
CA ARG A 43 1.15 18.83 -0.01
C ARG A 43 1.30 18.19 1.38
N ALA A 44 1.21 19.00 2.44
CA ALA A 44 1.35 18.51 3.82
C ALA A 44 0.29 17.46 4.17
N SER A 45 -0.93 17.63 3.67
CA SER A 45 -2.01 16.64 3.83
C SER A 45 -1.70 15.34 3.09
N ALA A 46 -1.14 15.43 1.87
CA ALA A 46 -0.70 14.26 1.12
C ALA A 46 0.49 13.55 1.78
N GLU A 47 1.43 14.29 2.38
CA GLU A 47 2.58 13.72 3.11
C GLU A 47 2.11 12.99 4.38
N ARG A 48 1.19 13.58 5.16
CA ARG A 48 0.56 12.91 6.31
C ARG A 48 -0.17 11.65 5.89
N LEU A 49 -0.90 11.69 4.77
CA LEU A 49 -1.59 10.53 4.23
C LEU A 49 -0.60 9.44 3.81
N ALA A 50 0.48 9.80 3.12
CA ALA A 50 1.53 8.87 2.72
C ALA A 50 2.20 8.19 3.93
N ALA A 51 2.53 8.96 4.98
CA ALA A 51 3.10 8.44 6.21
C ALA A 51 2.16 7.47 6.94
N ARG A 52 0.87 7.81 7.01
CA ARG A 52 -0.15 6.94 7.61
C ARG A 52 -0.30 5.63 6.84
N LEU A 53 -0.41 5.71 5.51
CA LEU A 53 -0.53 4.53 4.65
C LEU A 53 0.71 3.64 4.72
N GLN A 54 1.90 4.24 4.83
CA GLN A 54 3.14 3.49 5.06
C GLN A 54 3.09 2.73 6.39
N ALA A 55 2.68 3.38 7.49
CA ALA A 55 2.58 2.74 8.79
C ALA A 55 1.53 1.60 8.80
N GLU A 56 0.40 1.77 8.12
CA GLU A 56 -0.62 0.74 7.96
C GLU A 56 -0.08 -0.44 7.12
N ALA A 57 0.61 -0.17 6.02
CA ALA A 57 1.25 -1.21 5.21
C ALA A 57 2.33 -1.97 5.99
N ASP A 58 3.16 -1.28 6.76
CA ASP A 58 4.21 -1.89 7.58
C ASP A 58 3.63 -2.74 8.71
N ARG A 59 2.48 -2.32 9.28
CA ARG A 59 1.74 -3.11 10.25
C ARG A 59 1.15 -4.37 9.61
N LEU A 60 0.45 -4.24 8.49
CA LEU A 60 -0.11 -5.37 7.75
C LEU A 60 0.98 -6.37 7.34
N ASN A 61 2.12 -5.86 6.89
CA ASN A 61 3.26 -6.69 6.51
C ASN A 61 3.77 -7.49 7.72
N ARG A 62 3.93 -6.84 8.89
CA ARG A 62 4.30 -7.52 10.14
C ARG A 62 3.27 -8.58 10.56
N ASP A 63 1.98 -8.27 10.48
CA ASP A 63 0.91 -9.20 10.86
C ASP A 63 0.83 -10.41 9.91
N GLN A 64 1.07 -10.20 8.60
CA GLN A 64 1.17 -11.27 7.61
C GLN A 64 2.36 -12.19 7.87
N HIS A 65 3.52 -11.64 8.23
CA HIS A 65 4.70 -12.43 8.61
C HIS A 65 4.55 -13.13 9.97
N ARG A 66 3.57 -12.73 10.78
CA ARG A 66 3.33 -13.31 12.12
C ARG A 66 2.26 -14.40 12.14
N ARG A 67 1.57 -14.68 11.03
CA ARG A 67 0.74 -15.89 10.90
C ARG A 67 1.65 -17.07 10.54
N PRO A 68 1.98 -17.98 11.49
CA PRO A 68 2.45 -19.30 11.10
C PRO A 68 1.31 -19.97 10.32
N GLN A 69 1.70 -20.66 9.25
CA GLN A 69 0.83 -21.51 8.46
C GLN A 69 0.48 -22.78 9.23
#